data_AF-A0A497K1X5-F1
#
_entry.id   AF-A0A497K1X5-F1
#
_cell.length_a   1.000
_cell.length_b   1.000
_cell.length_c   1.000
_cell.angle_alpha   90.00
_cell.angle_beta   90.00
_cell.angle_gamma   90.00
#
_symmetry.space_group_name_H-M   'P 1'
#
loop_
_entity.id
_entity.type
_entity.pdbx_description
1 polymer ?
#
loop_
_entity_poly.entity_id
_entity_poly.type
_entity_poly.pdbx_seq_one_letter_code
_entity_poly.pdbx_strand_id
1 'polypeptide(L)'
;MHWERLSEQRDRAISMLRPLHDSHITCFVYGSIARGDTSEGSDIDVFIPTPPSPTMIEAVLESSGIRYGGRQIIQATPSYAAKGYIIIDDKHGYSFPLVDMRSNEAEFTRFAGQADLADLENNVMVPGVNKELHLIELTNTGHTET
;
A
#
# COMPACT_ATOMS: atom_id res chain seq x y z
N MET A 1 21.75 8.25 1.73
CA MET A 1 21.41 7.16 0.77
C MET A 1 20.18 6.34 1.19
N HIS A 2 20.20 5.49 2.22
CA HIS A 2 19.00 4.70 2.59
C HIS A 2 17.80 5.56 3.00
N TRP A 3 18.01 6.52 3.90
CA TRP A 3 16.96 7.40 4.42
C TRP A 3 16.40 8.39 3.39
N GLU A 4 17.24 8.88 2.47
CA GLU A 4 16.78 9.74 1.37
C GLU A 4 15.84 8.97 0.45
N ARG A 5 16.20 7.73 0.09
CA ARG A 5 15.34 6.86 -0.73
C ARG A 5 14.03 6.55 -0.03
N LEU A 6 14.07 6.20 1.25
CA LEU A 6 12.86 5.96 2.03
C LEU A 6 11.97 7.21 2.03
N SER A 7 12.55 8.40 2.22
CA SER A 7 11.83 9.67 2.15
C SER A 7 11.16 9.86 0.80
N GLU A 8 11.90 9.70 -0.31
CA GLU A 8 11.36 9.85 -1.67
C GLU A 8 10.21 8.88 -1.95
N GLN A 9 10.35 7.61 -1.54
CA GLN A 9 9.30 6.61 -1.71
C GLN A 9 8.09 6.88 -0.82
N ARG A 10 8.30 7.37 0.41
CA ARG A 10 7.21 7.79 1.30
C ARG A 10 6.49 9.04 0.79
N ASP A 11 7.22 10.02 0.25
CA ASP A 11 6.63 11.19 -0.40
C ASP A 11 5.75 10.79 -1.58
N ARG A 12 6.21 9.81 -2.38
CA ARG A 12 5.42 9.22 -3.45
C ARG A 12 4.18 8.51 -2.93
N ALA A 13 4.31 7.67 -1.90
CA ALA A 13 3.18 6.99 -1.26
C ALA A 13 2.16 7.97 -0.68
N ILE A 14 2.61 9.02 0.01
CA ILE A 14 1.78 10.12 0.53
C ILE A 14 0.99 10.77 -0.61
N SER A 15 1.65 11.05 -1.76
CA SER A 15 0.98 11.63 -2.92
C SER A 15 -0.13 10.74 -3.50
N MET A 16 0.00 9.41 -3.35
CA MET A 16 -0.99 8.43 -3.79
C MET A 16 -2.14 8.24 -2.78
N LEU A 17 -1.84 8.27 -1.49
CA LEU A 17 -2.83 8.13 -0.42
C LEU A 17 -3.72 9.37 -0.29
N ARG A 18 -3.14 10.58 -0.44
CA ARG A 18 -3.81 11.83 -0.08
C ARG A 18 -5.14 12.07 -0.81
N PRO A 19 -5.28 11.87 -2.13
CA PRO A 19 -6.57 12.06 -2.80
C PRO A 19 -7.69 11.14 -2.29
N LEU A 20 -7.34 9.90 -1.96
CA LEU A 20 -8.28 8.93 -1.39
C LEU A 20 -8.66 9.34 0.04
N HIS A 21 -7.66 9.69 0.86
CA HIS A 21 -7.87 10.16 2.23
C HIS A 21 -8.75 11.41 2.28
N ASP A 22 -8.48 12.42 1.46
CA ASP A 22 -9.25 13.67 1.38
C ASP A 22 -10.70 13.41 0.91
N SER A 23 -10.90 12.32 0.15
CA SER A 23 -12.22 11.82 -0.26
C SER A 23 -12.86 10.88 0.77
N HIS A 24 -12.29 10.78 1.99
CA HIS A 24 -12.75 9.91 3.07
C HIS A 24 -12.74 8.41 2.72
N ILE A 25 -11.91 8.02 1.77
CA ILE A 25 -11.69 6.62 1.37
C ILE A 25 -10.54 6.08 2.21
N THR A 26 -10.85 5.08 3.05
CA THR A 26 -9.84 4.44 3.90
C THR A 26 -8.85 3.68 3.03
N CYS A 27 -7.56 4.01 3.13
CA CYS A 27 -6.51 3.42 2.33
C CYS A 27 -5.19 3.36 3.11
N PHE A 28 -4.33 2.43 2.73
CA PHE A 28 -3.07 2.16 3.43
C PHE A 28 -1.99 1.76 2.44
N VAL A 29 -0.73 2.02 2.78
CA VAL A 29 0.39 1.24 2.24
C VAL A 29 0.75 0.12 3.20
N TYR A 30 1.48 -0.87 2.72
CA TYR A 30 1.97 -1.96 3.54
C TYR A 30 3.33 -2.44 3.04
N GLY A 31 3.96 -3.31 3.82
CA GLY A 31 5.25 -3.87 3.46
C GLY A 31 6.41 -2.88 3.67
N SER A 32 7.39 -2.93 2.77
CA SER A 32 8.66 -2.19 2.95
C SER A 32 8.50 -0.67 3.12
N ILE A 33 7.48 -0.06 2.49
CA ILE A 33 7.20 1.38 2.62
C ILE A 33 6.75 1.75 4.04
N ALA A 34 5.89 0.91 4.62
CA ALA A 34 5.37 1.09 5.97
C ALA A 34 6.47 0.82 7.02
N ARG A 35 7.24 -0.25 6.82
CA ARG A 35 8.28 -0.70 7.76
C ARG A 35 9.60 0.07 7.70
N GLY A 36 9.94 0.64 6.54
CA GLY A 36 11.16 1.43 6.35
C GLY A 36 12.38 0.64 5.82
N ASP A 37 12.21 -0.65 5.50
CA ASP A 37 13.24 -1.53 4.90
C ASP A 37 13.17 -1.52 3.36
N THR A 38 13.19 -0.32 2.77
CA THR A 38 12.99 -0.14 1.32
C THR A 38 14.23 -0.40 0.46
N SER A 39 14.00 -0.85 -0.77
CA SER A 39 15.01 -1.03 -1.83
C SER A 39 14.63 -0.31 -3.12
N GLU A 40 15.53 -0.30 -4.13
CA GLU A 40 15.20 0.25 -5.46
C GLU A 40 14.09 -0.52 -6.18
N GLY A 41 13.90 -1.79 -5.81
CA GLY A 41 12.83 -2.65 -6.31
C GLY A 41 11.55 -2.62 -5.48
N SER A 42 11.45 -1.74 -4.48
CA SER A 42 10.24 -1.65 -3.65
C SER A 42 9.08 -1.08 -4.45
N ASP A 43 7.99 -1.85 -4.50
CA ASP A 43 6.70 -1.46 -5.07
C ASP A 43 5.92 -0.62 -4.04
N ILE A 44 5.06 0.28 -4.53
CA ILE A 44 4.12 1.06 -3.72
C ILE A 44 2.69 0.66 -4.11
N ASP A 45 2.12 -0.23 -3.31
CA ASP A 45 0.74 -0.67 -3.42
C ASP A 45 -0.12 0.05 -2.38
N VAL A 46 -1.02 0.92 -2.84
CA VAL A 46 -2.06 1.49 -2.00
C VAL A 46 -3.23 0.52 -1.94
N PHE A 47 -3.52 0.01 -0.76
CA PHE A 47 -4.60 -0.92 -0.51
C PHE A 47 -5.83 -0.22 0.07
N ILE A 48 -6.99 -0.45 -0.55
CA ILE A 48 -8.29 0.11 -0.14
C ILE A 48 -9.15 -1.06 0.35
N PRO A 49 -9.18 -1.36 1.67
CA PRO A 49 -9.81 -2.58 2.18
C PRO A 49 -11.34 -2.56 2.13
N THR A 50 -11.95 -1.38 2.19
CA THR A 50 -13.40 -1.17 2.12
C THR A 50 -13.70 -0.21 0.98
N PRO A 51 -13.54 -0.67 -0.27
CA PRO A 51 -13.59 0.22 -1.41
C PRO A 51 -15.01 0.71 -1.67
N PRO A 52 -15.18 1.97 -2.13
CA PRO A 52 -16.41 2.36 -2.80
C PRO A 52 -16.49 1.68 -4.18
N SER A 53 -17.40 2.12 -5.05
CA SER A 53 -17.42 1.60 -6.42
C SER A 53 -16.08 1.88 -7.13
N PRO A 54 -15.60 0.98 -8.00
CA PRO A 54 -14.36 1.20 -8.76
C PRO A 54 -14.38 2.52 -9.54
N THR A 55 -15.53 2.89 -10.11
CA THR A 55 -15.73 4.16 -10.81
C THR A 55 -15.52 5.38 -9.90
N MET A 56 -15.88 5.29 -8.62
CA MET A 56 -15.62 6.37 -7.67
C MET A 56 -14.13 6.50 -7.37
N ILE A 57 -13.41 5.39 -7.22
CA ILE A 57 -11.95 5.39 -7.05
C ILE A 57 -11.30 6.06 -8.27
N GLU A 58 -11.67 5.63 -9.49
CA GLU A 58 -11.17 6.22 -10.74
C GLU A 58 -11.45 7.73 -10.80
N ALA A 59 -12.68 8.16 -10.51
CA ALA A 59 -13.04 9.59 -10.52
C ALA A 59 -12.22 10.43 -9.53
N VAL A 60 -11.95 9.91 -8.32
CA VAL A 60 -11.09 10.58 -7.33
C VAL A 60 -9.67 10.72 -7.88
N LEU A 61 -9.09 9.64 -8.41
CA LEU A 61 -7.75 9.65 -8.99
C LEU A 61 -7.65 10.66 -10.15
N GLU A 62 -8.59 10.61 -11.11
CA GLU A 62 -8.62 11.52 -12.26
C GLU A 62 -8.76 12.99 -11.83
N SER A 63 -9.68 13.29 -10.90
CA SER A 63 -9.89 14.66 -10.42
C SER A 63 -8.70 15.23 -9.67
N SER A 64 -7.86 14.36 -9.08
CA SER A 64 -6.59 14.73 -8.43
C SER A 64 -5.40 14.83 -9.39
N GLY A 65 -5.62 14.60 -10.69
CA GLY A 65 -4.58 14.63 -11.72
C GLY A 65 -3.72 13.37 -11.80
N ILE A 66 -4.07 12.30 -11.09
CA ILE A 66 -3.39 11.00 -11.16
C ILE A 66 -3.84 10.28 -12.43
N ARG A 67 -2.90 10.03 -13.34
CA ARG A 67 -3.12 9.24 -14.55
C ARG A 67 -2.78 7.78 -14.28
N TYR A 68 -3.63 6.87 -14.73
CA TYR A 68 -3.43 5.44 -14.65
C TYR A 68 -3.28 4.82 -16.05
N GLY A 69 -2.38 3.85 -16.17
CA GLY A 69 -2.09 3.14 -17.43
C GLY A 69 -3.10 2.05 -17.77
N GLY A 70 -3.89 1.60 -16.79
CA GLY A 70 -4.94 0.62 -17.01
C GLY A 70 -5.49 0.02 -15.73
N ARG A 71 -6.36 -0.99 -15.90
CA ARG A 71 -6.99 -1.73 -14.82
C ARG A 71 -6.92 -3.22 -15.08
N GLN A 72 -6.80 -3.99 -14.00
CA GLN A 72 -6.77 -5.45 -14.04
C GLN A 72 -7.64 -6.03 -12.92
N ILE A 73 -8.12 -7.25 -13.15
CA ILE A 73 -8.73 -8.08 -12.12
C ILE A 73 -7.77 -9.24 -11.87
N ILE A 74 -7.35 -9.39 -10.61
CA ILE A 74 -6.39 -10.42 -10.20
C ILE A 74 -7.07 -11.33 -9.19
N GLN A 75 -6.94 -12.65 -9.40
CA GLN A 75 -7.37 -13.66 -8.44
C GLN A 75 -6.32 -14.77 -8.39
N ALA A 76 -5.42 -14.69 -7.40
CA ALA A 76 -4.32 -15.64 -7.27
C ALA A 76 -4.77 -17.03 -6.82
N THR A 77 -5.83 -17.10 -6.02
CA THR A 77 -6.41 -18.35 -5.53
C THR A 77 -7.92 -18.27 -5.70
N PRO A 78 -8.59 -19.28 -6.30
CA PRO A 78 -10.04 -19.22 -6.55
C PRO A 78 -10.89 -19.00 -5.29
N SER A 79 -10.36 -19.39 -4.12
CA SER A 79 -11.03 -19.23 -2.83
C SER A 79 -10.90 -17.83 -2.22
N TYR A 80 -9.97 -17.01 -2.72
CA TYR A 80 -9.70 -15.65 -2.25
C TYR A 80 -10.51 -14.63 -3.03
N ALA A 81 -10.65 -13.43 -2.44
CA ALA A 81 -11.35 -12.34 -3.09
C ALA A 81 -10.64 -11.96 -4.40
N ALA A 82 -11.42 -11.83 -5.47
CA ALA A 82 -10.94 -11.17 -6.68
C ALA A 82 -10.63 -9.71 -6.33
N LYS A 83 -9.46 -9.23 -6.73
CA LYS A 83 -9.01 -7.85 -6.48
C LYS A 83 -9.05 -7.06 -7.76
N GLY A 84 -9.58 -5.85 -7.69
CA GLY A 84 -9.36 -4.82 -8.68
C GLY A 84 -7.98 -4.21 -8.46
N TYR A 85 -7.30 -3.91 -9.56
CA TYR A 85 -6.00 -3.25 -9.54
C TYR A 85 -5.99 -2.11 -10.56
N ILE A 86 -5.68 -0.89 -10.11
CA ILE A 86 -5.48 0.29 -10.97
C ILE A 86 -3.97 0.52 -11.05
N ILE A 87 -3.42 0.42 -12.26
CA ILE A 87 -1.98 0.50 -12.53
C ILE A 87 -1.62 1.95 -12.80
N ILE A 88 -0.70 2.52 -12.01
CA ILE A 88 -0.13 3.85 -12.30
C ILE A 88 1.09 3.69 -13.21
N ASP A 89 2.00 2.82 -12.81
CA ASP A 89 3.16 2.40 -13.59
C ASP A 89 3.63 1.01 -13.10
N ASP A 90 4.81 0.56 -13.52
CA ASP A 90 5.33 -0.78 -13.23
C ASP A 90 5.54 -1.08 -11.73
N LYS A 91 5.64 -0.04 -10.89
CA LYS A 91 5.93 -0.18 -9.44
C LYS A 91 4.87 0.46 -8.54
N HIS A 92 3.87 1.11 -9.11
CA HIS A 92 2.88 1.86 -8.35
C HIS A 92 1.47 1.48 -8.77
N GLY A 93 0.60 1.20 -7.79
CA GLY A 93 -0.79 0.92 -8.09
C GLY A 93 -1.70 0.99 -6.87
N TYR A 94 -2.98 0.84 -7.15
CA TYR A 94 -4.03 0.75 -6.16
C TYR A 94 -4.68 -0.62 -6.25
N SER A 95 -4.86 -1.28 -5.11
CA SER A 95 -5.51 -2.58 -5.02
C SER A 95 -6.71 -2.52 -4.09
N PHE A 96 -7.77 -3.23 -4.45
CA PHE A 96 -9.00 -3.27 -3.66
C PHE A 96 -9.79 -4.55 -3.91
N PRO A 97 -10.49 -5.09 -2.92
CA PRO A 97 -11.33 -6.27 -3.11
C PRO A 97 -12.58 -5.92 -3.94
N LEU A 98 -13.00 -6.83 -4.84
CA LEU A 98 -14.27 -6.73 -5.59
C LEU A 98 -15.41 -7.48 -4.91
N VAL A 99 -15.08 -8.29 -3.92
CA VAL A 99 -15.98 -9.08 -3.06
C VAL A 99 -15.38 -9.11 -1.67
N ASP A 100 -16.18 -9.39 -0.64
CA ASP A 100 -15.71 -9.44 0.73
C ASP A 100 -14.49 -10.37 0.89
N MET A 101 -13.46 -9.86 1.54
CA MET A 101 -12.27 -10.65 1.87
C MET A 101 -12.54 -11.56 3.06
N ARG A 102 -11.85 -12.70 3.09
CA ARG A 102 -11.75 -13.49 4.30
C ARG A 102 -10.91 -12.75 5.35
N SER A 103 -11.13 -13.07 6.63
CA SER A 103 -10.42 -12.45 7.75
C SER A 103 -8.89 -12.55 7.60
N ASN A 104 -8.38 -13.73 7.23
CA ASN A 104 -6.96 -13.96 7.03
C ASN A 104 -6.35 -13.16 5.86
N GLU A 105 -7.11 -12.95 4.78
CA GLU A 105 -6.67 -12.13 3.64
C GLU A 105 -6.51 -10.66 4.04
N ALA A 106 -7.46 -10.13 4.82
CA ALA A 106 -7.40 -8.77 5.35
C ALA A 106 -6.25 -8.61 6.35
N GLU A 107 -6.06 -9.59 7.23
CA GLU A 107 -5.01 -9.59 8.25
C GLU A 107 -3.59 -9.63 7.66
N PHE A 108 -3.41 -10.22 6.47
CA PHE A 108 -2.10 -10.30 5.84
C PHE A 108 -1.47 -8.91 5.60
N THR A 109 -2.27 -7.92 5.20
CA THR A 109 -1.76 -6.54 5.01
C THR A 109 -1.26 -5.91 6.30
N ARG A 110 -1.94 -6.19 7.43
CA ARG A 110 -1.51 -5.77 8.77
C ARG A 110 -0.26 -6.53 9.21
N PHE A 111 -0.22 -7.84 8.96
CA PHE A 111 0.91 -8.69 9.30
C PHE A 111 2.18 -8.32 8.55
N ALA A 112 2.07 -7.86 7.31
CA ALA A 112 3.18 -7.32 6.53
C ALA A 112 3.70 -5.96 7.05
N GLY A 113 3.00 -5.33 7.99
CA GLY A 113 3.22 -3.96 8.43
C GLY A 113 2.44 -2.99 7.55
N GLN A 114 1.45 -2.31 8.14
CA GLN A 114 0.52 -1.40 7.47
C GLN A 114 0.71 0.02 8.02
N ALA A 115 0.67 1.02 7.14
CA ALA A 115 0.75 2.43 7.51
C ALA A 115 -0.28 3.25 6.73
N ASP A 116 -0.95 4.17 7.40
CA ASP A 116 -1.85 5.15 6.78
C ASP A 116 -1.13 6.46 6.40
N LEU A 117 -1.88 7.44 5.90
CA LEU A 117 -1.34 8.75 5.53
C LEU A 117 -0.67 9.45 6.73
N ALA A 118 -1.31 9.42 7.89
CA ALA A 118 -0.81 10.10 9.09
C ALA A 118 0.46 9.42 9.61
N ASP A 119 0.54 8.09 9.56
CA ASP A 119 1.75 7.34 9.88
C ASP A 119 2.93 7.79 9.01
N LEU A 120 2.72 7.88 7.69
CA LEU A 120 3.78 8.31 6.76
C LEU A 120 4.19 9.77 6.97
N GLU A 121 3.22 10.69 7.14
CA GLU A 121 3.50 12.11 7.37
C GLU A 121 4.26 12.35 8.70
N ASN A 122 4.00 11.53 9.71
CA ASN A 122 4.70 11.56 11.00
C ASN A 122 5.98 10.72 11.01
N ASN A 123 6.39 10.16 9.86
CA ASN A 123 7.55 9.27 9.72
C ASN A 123 7.52 8.04 10.64
N VAL A 124 6.33 7.58 11.02
CA VAL A 124 6.15 6.36 11.81
C VAL A 124 6.64 5.17 10.99
N MET A 125 7.43 4.31 11.62
CA MET A 125 7.76 2.99 11.10
C MET A 125 6.97 1.97 11.90
N VAL A 126 6.50 0.92 11.23
CA VAL A 126 5.75 -0.17 11.85
C VAL A 126 6.50 -1.49 11.72
N PRO A 127 6.42 -2.42 12.69
CA PRO A 127 6.94 -3.77 12.51
C PRO A 127 6.09 -4.55 11.50
N GLY A 128 6.62 -5.65 10.99
CA GLY A 128 5.87 -6.57 10.13
C GLY A 128 6.78 -7.62 9.50
N VAL A 129 6.26 -8.42 8.57
CA VAL A 129 7.07 -9.44 7.87
C VAL A 129 7.38 -9.07 6.42
N ASN A 130 8.55 -9.45 5.91
CA ASN A 130 8.89 -9.30 4.50
C ASN A 130 8.23 -10.40 3.61
N LYS A 131 8.53 -10.40 2.31
CA LYS A 131 7.97 -11.36 1.34
C LYS A 131 8.40 -12.81 1.62
N GLU A 132 9.51 -13.00 2.35
CA GLU A 132 10.04 -14.30 2.79
C GLU A 132 9.53 -14.71 4.18
N LEU A 133 8.63 -13.91 4.78
CA LEU A 133 8.05 -14.08 6.11
C LEU A 133 9.04 -13.91 7.27
N HIS A 134 10.21 -13.30 7.03
CA HIS A 134 11.10 -12.89 8.12
C HIS A 134 10.54 -11.66 8.84
N LEU A 135 10.68 -11.64 10.15
CA LEU A 135 10.21 -10.54 10.98
C LEU A 135 11.16 -9.36 10.86
N ILE A 136 10.61 -8.20 10.51
CA ILE A 136 11.30 -6.92 10.51
C ILE A 136 10.90 -6.20 11.80
N GLU A 137 11.83 -6.18 12.76
CA GLU A 137 11.68 -5.47 14.03
C GLU A 137 12.31 -4.08 13.95
N LEU A 138 11.66 -3.11 14.57
CA LEU A 138 12.17 -1.74 14.62
C LEU A 138 13.27 -1.63 15.66
N THR A 139 14.33 -0.88 15.33
CA THR A 139 15.39 -0.51 16.27
C THR A 139 15.51 1.00 16.34
N ASN A 140 16.21 1.51 17.36
CA ASN A 140 16.45 2.95 17.54
C ASN A 140 17.18 3.60 16.34
N THR A 141 17.81 2.81 15.47
CA THR A 141 18.60 3.29 14.32
C THR A 141 18.13 2.74 12.98
N GLY A 142 17.00 2.02 12.91
CA GLY A 142 16.55 1.34 11.69
C GLY A 142 15.72 0.10 11.99
N HIS A 143 16.12 -1.04 11.45
CA HIS A 143 15.43 -2.32 11.62
C HIS A 143 16.41 -3.51 11.71
N THR A 144 15.94 -4.63 12.26
CA THR A 144 16.61 -5.93 12.26
C THR A 144 15.70 -6.99 11.67
N GLU A 145 16.27 -7.93 10.93
CA GLU A 145 15.57 -9.06 10.29
C GLU A 145 15.86 -10.35 11.07
N THR A 146 14.82 -11.07 11.46
CA THR A 146 14.93 -12.31 12.28
C THR A 146 13.96 -13.38 11.84
#